data_AF-A0A379AR75-F1
#
_entry.id   AF-A0A379AR75-F1
#
_cell.length_a   1.000
_cell.length_b   1.000
_cell.length_c   1.000
_cell.angle_alpha   90.00
_cell.angle_beta   90.00
_cell.angle_gamma   90.00
#
_symmetry.space_group_name_H-M   'P 1'
#
loop_
_entity.id
_entity.type
_entity.pdbx_description
1 polymer ?
#
loop_
_entity_poly.entity_id
_entity_poly.type
_entity_poly.pdbx_seq_one_letter_code
_entity_poly.pdbx_strand_id
1 'polypeptide(L)'
;MTQHYLAVINIGVEPTADDLTFKIGINYKPKPPTKVSNIVAGLMATMPVVLTKIWNEMLKLVPEIENGFEANLHFDFFRGEDGDWATNGHTDQKEGIGPLLMGLSKMIFTDDPVIQQILEKNDEEEPEYVQHFDPTC
;
A
#
# COMPACT_ATOMS: atom_id res chain seq x y z
N MET A 1 -5.96 -2.50 31.75
CA MET A 1 -5.64 -1.45 30.78
C MET A 1 -5.16 -2.13 29.51
N THR A 2 -5.81 -1.86 28.39
CA THR A 2 -5.32 -2.31 27.08
C THR A 2 -4.10 -1.48 26.71
N GLN A 3 -3.01 -2.11 26.30
CA GLN A 3 -1.81 -1.40 25.87
C GLN A 3 -1.94 -1.04 24.39
N HIS A 4 -1.71 0.24 24.10
CA HIS A 4 -1.80 0.82 22.77
C HIS A 4 -0.41 1.09 22.21
N TYR A 5 -0.23 0.81 20.92
CA TYR A 5 1.01 1.04 20.18
C TYR A 5 0.69 1.83 18.93
N LEU A 6 1.07 3.10 18.94
CA LEU A 6 0.80 3.99 17.81
C LEU A 6 1.92 3.86 16.78
N ALA A 7 1.53 3.71 15.52
CA ALA A 7 2.41 3.76 14.37
C ALA A 7 1.89 4.79 13.38
N VAL A 8 2.77 5.68 12.93
CA VAL A 8 2.50 6.59 11.82
C VAL A 8 3.38 6.15 10.66
N ILE A 9 2.75 5.77 9.56
CA ILE A 9 3.43 5.38 8.33
C ILE A 9 3.28 6.54 7.34
N ASN A 10 4.41 7.05 6.89
CA ASN A 10 4.49 8.05 5.83
C ASN A 10 4.73 7.31 4.52
N ILE A 11 3.94 7.64 3.50
CA ILE A 11 4.06 7.11 2.14
C ILE A 11 4.13 8.31 1.19
N GLY A 12 5.31 8.50 0.60
CA GLY A 12 5.51 9.41 -0.53
C GLY A 12 5.66 8.61 -1.81
N VAL A 13 4.96 9.03 -2.87
CA VAL A 13 5.08 8.45 -4.22
C VAL A 13 5.38 9.57 -5.19
N GLU A 14 6.45 9.40 -5.97
CA GLU A 14 6.86 10.30 -7.04
C GLU A 14 6.87 9.53 -8.37
N PRO A 15 5.92 9.80 -9.28
CA PRO A 15 5.94 9.19 -10.60
C PRO A 15 7.09 9.76 -11.42
N THR A 16 7.78 8.86 -12.11
CA THR A 16 8.79 9.16 -13.13
C THR A 16 8.20 8.82 -14.50
N ALA A 17 8.97 9.03 -15.58
CA ALA A 17 8.47 8.78 -16.94
C ALA A 17 7.96 7.33 -17.15
N ASP A 18 8.59 6.36 -16.48
CA ASP A 18 8.33 4.93 -16.70
C ASP A 18 8.01 4.16 -15.40
N ASP A 19 8.19 4.74 -14.21
CA ASP A 19 8.10 4.01 -12.94
C ASP A 19 7.66 4.90 -11.75
N LEU A 20 7.33 4.29 -10.61
CA LEU A 20 7.00 4.96 -9.36
C LEU A 20 8.16 4.87 -8.35
N THR A 21 8.61 6.03 -7.87
CA THR A 21 9.59 6.10 -6.77
C THR A 21 8.86 6.21 -5.43
N PHE A 22 9.17 5.32 -4.49
CA PHE A 22 8.55 5.28 -3.17
C PHE A 22 9.49 5.78 -2.07
N LYS A 23 8.97 6.63 -1.19
CA LYS A 23 9.59 7.04 0.07
C LYS A 23 8.67 6.61 1.21
N ILE A 24 9.04 5.53 1.91
CA ILE A 24 8.22 5.01 3.02
C ILE A 24 8.96 5.15 4.34
N GLY A 25 8.34 5.86 5.28
CA GLY A 25 8.84 6.08 6.62
C GLY A 25 7.90 5.54 7.69
N ILE A 26 8.43 5.31 8.88
CA ILE A 26 7.64 4.89 10.03
C ILE A 26 8.09 5.57 11.32
N ASN A 27 7.11 5.95 12.13
CA ASN A 27 7.33 6.46 13.47
C ASN A 27 6.48 5.68 14.48
N TYR A 28 7.12 5.11 15.51
CA TYR A 28 6.43 4.41 16.60
C TYR A 28 6.45 5.22 17.88
N LYS A 29 5.32 5.23 18.61
CA LYS A 29 5.26 5.73 19.99
C LYS A 29 4.25 4.91 20.81
N PRO A 30 4.66 4.12 21.83
CA PRO A 30 6.01 3.69 22.24
C PRO A 30 6.62 2.61 21.32
N LYS A 31 7.82 2.07 21.66
CA LYS A 31 8.40 0.92 20.94
C LYS A 31 7.41 -0.26 20.94
N PRO A 32 7.02 -0.77 19.77
CA PRO A 32 6.05 -1.85 19.68
C PRO A 32 6.68 -3.22 20.00
N PRO A 33 5.86 -4.22 20.35
CA PRO A 33 6.28 -5.62 20.39
C PRO A 33 6.56 -6.14 18.97
N THR A 34 7.37 -7.19 18.87
CA THR A 34 7.81 -7.79 17.60
C THR A 34 6.65 -8.11 16.66
N LYS A 35 5.52 -8.57 17.18
CA LYS A 35 4.34 -8.90 16.35
C LYS A 35 3.79 -7.68 15.62
N VAL A 36 3.67 -6.53 16.29
CA VAL A 36 3.22 -5.27 15.68
C VAL A 36 4.28 -4.75 14.71
N SER A 37 5.57 -4.85 15.06
CA SER A 37 6.65 -4.51 14.12
C SER A 37 6.57 -5.30 12.82
N ASN A 38 6.33 -6.62 12.90
CA ASN A 38 6.24 -7.48 11.72
C ASN A 38 5.00 -7.16 10.87
N ILE A 39 3.85 -6.88 11.49
CA ILE A 39 2.64 -6.48 10.78
C ILE A 39 2.90 -5.20 9.97
N VAL A 40 3.52 -4.21 10.60
CA VAL A 40 3.79 -2.95 9.90
C VAL A 40 4.89 -3.10 8.85
N ALA A 41 5.92 -3.90 9.11
CA ALA A 41 6.95 -4.20 8.10
C ALA A 41 6.34 -4.88 6.87
N GLY A 42 5.37 -5.80 7.07
CA GLY A 42 4.61 -6.41 5.99
C GLY A 42 3.85 -5.37 5.16
N LEU A 43 3.14 -4.45 5.80
CA LEU A 43 2.47 -3.35 5.10
C LEU A 43 3.45 -2.49 4.29
N MET A 44 4.57 -2.08 4.88
CA MET A 44 5.58 -1.26 4.20
C MET A 44 6.22 -1.96 3.00
N ALA A 45 6.34 -3.29 3.03
CA ALA A 45 6.87 -4.08 1.92
C ALA A 45 5.83 -4.33 0.82
N THR A 46 4.59 -4.63 1.21
CA THR A 46 3.52 -4.99 0.27
C THR A 46 2.90 -3.77 -0.42
N MET A 47 2.75 -2.65 0.29
CA MET A 47 2.08 -1.46 -0.23
C MET A 47 2.71 -0.92 -1.53
N PRO A 48 4.04 -0.73 -1.65
CA PRO A 48 4.67 -0.33 -2.92
C PRO A 48 4.28 -1.23 -4.09
N VAL A 49 4.37 -2.54 -3.91
CA VAL A 49 4.10 -3.52 -4.98
C VAL A 49 2.65 -3.43 -5.44
N VAL A 50 1.72 -3.35 -4.49
CA VAL A 50 0.30 -3.17 -4.80
C VAL A 50 0.08 -1.87 -5.56
N LEU A 51 0.61 -0.75 -5.05
CA LEU A 51 0.44 0.56 -5.66
C LEU A 51 0.99 0.63 -7.08
N THR A 52 2.15 0.05 -7.37
CA THR A 52 2.70 -0.05 -8.73
C THR A 52 1.73 -0.78 -9.65
N LYS A 53 1.21 -1.94 -9.22
CA LYS A 53 0.35 -2.79 -10.06
C LYS A 53 -1.05 -2.22 -10.33
N ILE A 54 -1.56 -1.35 -9.45
CA ILE A 54 -2.90 -0.76 -9.58
C ILE A 54 -2.87 0.75 -9.88
N TRP A 55 -1.69 1.30 -10.19
CA TRP A 55 -1.51 2.74 -10.34
C TRP A 55 -2.46 3.36 -11.36
N ASN A 56 -2.62 2.70 -12.51
CA ASN A 56 -3.47 3.16 -13.60
C ASN A 56 -4.95 3.16 -13.21
N GLU A 57 -5.41 2.20 -12.41
CA GLU A 57 -6.74 2.16 -11.84
C GLU A 57 -6.92 3.28 -10.81
N MET A 58 -5.90 3.55 -10.00
CA MET A 58 -5.94 4.62 -9.01
C MET A 58 -6.01 6.01 -9.66
N LEU A 59 -5.28 6.26 -10.75
CA LEU A 59 -5.36 7.51 -11.52
C LEU A 59 -6.77 7.78 -12.06
N LYS A 60 -7.55 6.74 -12.37
CA LYS A 60 -8.95 6.90 -12.81
C LYS A 60 -9.87 7.33 -11.68
N LEU A 61 -9.56 6.92 -10.45
CA LEU A 61 -10.36 7.22 -9.26
C LEU A 61 -9.97 8.54 -8.61
N VAL A 62 -8.67 8.85 -8.62
CA VAL A 62 -8.06 9.99 -7.93
C VAL A 62 -7.02 10.60 -8.88
N PRO A 63 -7.43 11.33 -9.92
CA PRO A 63 -6.53 11.83 -10.97
C PRO A 63 -5.42 12.73 -10.45
N GLU A 64 -5.62 13.40 -9.31
CA GLU A 64 -4.64 14.30 -8.71
C GLU A 64 -3.32 13.61 -8.31
N ILE A 65 -3.29 12.27 -8.19
CA ILE A 65 -2.06 11.53 -7.87
C ILE A 65 -1.08 11.45 -9.04
N GLU A 66 -1.45 11.91 -10.25
CA GLU A 66 -0.59 11.89 -11.44
C GLU A 66 0.76 12.62 -11.22
N ASN A 67 0.78 13.59 -10.31
CA ASN A 67 1.97 14.37 -9.97
C ASN A 67 2.69 13.85 -8.72
N GLY A 68 2.28 12.68 -8.22
CA GLY A 68 2.72 12.12 -6.95
C GLY A 68 1.90 12.61 -5.76
N PHE A 69 2.18 12.03 -4.60
CA PHE A 69 1.52 12.39 -3.35
C PHE A 69 2.39 12.08 -2.13
N GLU A 70 2.04 12.70 -1.01
CA GLU A 70 2.48 12.29 0.32
C GLU A 70 1.25 12.05 1.21
N ALA A 71 1.24 10.93 1.92
CA ALA A 71 0.17 10.57 2.83
C ALA A 71 0.72 10.01 4.14
N ASN A 72 0.05 10.35 5.24
CA ASN A 72 0.29 9.74 6.55
C ASN A 72 -0.89 8.85 6.93
N LEU A 73 -0.58 7.63 7.31
CA LEU A 73 -1.52 6.65 7.84
C LEU A 73 -1.21 6.42 9.31
N HIS A 74 -2.20 6.64 10.16
CA HIS A 74 -2.08 6.50 11.60
C HIS A 74 -2.78 5.23 12.05
N PHE A 75 -2.05 4.38 12.74
CA PHE A 75 -2.53 3.11 13.27
C PHE A 75 -2.37 3.06 14.78
N ASP A 76 -3.42 2.60 15.45
CA ASP A 76 -3.41 2.30 16.88
C ASP A 76 -3.62 0.79 17.07
N PHE A 77 -2.53 0.09 17.36
CA PHE A 77 -2.52 -1.35 17.59
C PHE A 77 -2.74 -1.67 19.07
N PHE A 78 -3.63 -2.63 19.34
CA PHE A 78 -3.96 -3.05 20.68
C PHE A 78 -4.36 -4.52 20.73
N ARG A 79 -4.38 -5.09 21.94
CA ARG A 79 -4.94 -6.43 22.16
C ARG A 79 -6.45 -6.33 22.43
N GLY A 80 -7.24 -7.04 21.65
CA GLY A 80 -8.68 -7.18 21.84
C GLY A 80 -9.03 -7.94 23.12
N GLU A 81 -10.33 -8.04 23.40
CA GLU A 81 -10.85 -8.73 24.60
C GLU A 81 -10.63 -10.26 24.55
N ASP A 82 -10.56 -10.82 23.34
CA ASP A 82 -10.20 -12.21 23.04
C ASP A 82 -8.69 -12.48 23.14
N GLY A 83 -7.90 -11.42 23.34
CA GLY A 83 -6.44 -11.49 23.34
C GLY A 83 -5.82 -11.46 21.95
N ASP A 84 -6.57 -11.27 20.87
CA ASP A 84 -6.03 -11.12 19.52
C ASP A 84 -5.55 -9.69 19.25
N TRP A 85 -4.71 -9.51 18.22
CA TRP A 85 -4.26 -8.17 17.83
C TRP A 85 -5.30 -7.51 16.94
N ALA A 86 -5.70 -6.29 17.31
CA ALA A 86 -6.57 -5.43 16.54
C ALA A 86 -5.86 -4.10 16.24
N THR A 87 -6.35 -3.39 15.22
CA THR A 87 -5.88 -2.04 14.92
C THR A 87 -7.04 -1.16 14.50
N ASN A 88 -7.01 0.09 14.97
CA ASN A 88 -7.78 1.17 14.38
C ASN A 88 -6.86 1.96 13.43
N GLY A 89 -7.43 2.56 12.40
CA GLY A 89 -6.69 3.31 11.40
C GLY A 89 -7.40 4.60 11.03
N HIS A 90 -6.64 5.68 10.82
CA HIS A 90 -7.14 6.90 10.21
C HIS A 90 -6.04 7.58 9.39
N THR A 91 -6.42 8.56 8.59
CA THR A 91 -5.50 9.40 7.81
C THR A 91 -5.82 10.86 8.10
N ASP A 92 -4.84 11.74 7.89
CA ASP A 92 -4.99 13.19 8.08
C ASP A 92 -6.02 13.78 7.10
N GLN A 93 -6.11 13.21 5.89
CA GLN A 93 -6.98 13.67 4.81
C GLN A 93 -8.18 12.75 4.65
N LYS A 94 -9.39 13.30 4.78
CA LYS A 94 -10.65 12.53 4.68
C LYS A 94 -11.10 12.27 3.23
N GLU A 95 -10.41 12.86 2.26
CA GLU A 95 -10.70 12.76 0.83
C GLU A 95 -9.40 12.50 0.05
N GLY A 96 -9.51 12.18 -1.24
CA GLY A 96 -8.37 11.89 -2.10
C GLY A 96 -7.73 10.53 -1.82
N ILE A 97 -6.40 10.49 -1.81
CA ILE A 97 -5.62 9.25 -1.75
C ILE A 97 -5.64 8.57 -0.37
N GLY A 98 -5.74 9.35 0.72
CA GLY A 98 -5.65 8.84 2.10
C GLY A 98 -6.64 7.71 2.42
N PRO A 99 -7.96 7.88 2.15
CA PRO A 99 -8.95 6.82 2.34
C PRO A 99 -8.69 5.55 1.53
N LEU A 100 -8.20 5.67 0.29
CA LEU A 100 -7.85 4.51 -0.53
C LEU A 100 -6.68 3.73 0.07
N LEU A 101 -5.63 4.43 0.49
CA LEU A 101 -4.48 3.81 1.15
C LEU A 101 -4.87 3.13 2.47
N MET A 102 -5.82 3.70 3.22
CA MET A 102 -6.37 3.08 4.42
C MET A 102 -7.14 1.79 4.09
N GLY A 103 -7.92 1.80 2.99
CA GLY A 103 -8.60 0.61 2.48
C GLY A 103 -7.62 -0.51 2.09
N LEU A 104 -6.57 -0.17 1.32
CA LEU A 104 -5.51 -1.11 0.95
C LEU A 104 -4.78 -1.65 2.18
N SER A 105 -4.47 -0.79 3.15
CA SER A 105 -3.81 -1.20 4.40
C SER A 105 -4.65 -2.21 5.17
N LYS A 106 -5.96 -1.98 5.27
CA LYS A 106 -6.90 -2.92 5.88
C LYS A 106 -6.86 -4.27 5.16
N MET A 107 -6.95 -4.27 3.84
CA MET A 107 -6.94 -5.48 3.03
C MET A 107 -5.62 -6.27 3.18
N ILE A 108 -4.49 -5.57 3.24
CA ILE A 108 -3.18 -6.18 3.50
C ILE A 108 -3.13 -6.81 4.91
N PHE A 109 -3.60 -6.10 5.94
CA PHE A 109 -3.60 -6.63 7.31
C PHE A 109 -4.50 -7.85 7.50
N THR A 110 -5.54 -8.00 6.69
CA THR A 110 -6.49 -9.10 6.78
C THR A 110 -6.24 -10.21 5.75
N ASP A 111 -5.08 -10.21 5.09
CA ASP A 111 -4.73 -11.16 4.02
C ASP A 111 -5.84 -11.31 2.97
N ASP A 112 -6.41 -10.17 2.54
CA ASP A 112 -7.54 -10.16 1.62
C ASP A 112 -7.17 -10.81 0.26
N PRO A 113 -8.00 -11.74 -0.28
CA PRO A 113 -7.71 -12.42 -1.55
C PRO A 113 -7.47 -11.49 -2.73
N VAL A 114 -8.05 -10.29 -2.74
CA VAL A 114 -7.83 -9.32 -3.82
C VAL A 114 -6.39 -8.82 -3.82
N ILE A 115 -5.78 -8.62 -2.65
CA ILE A 115 -4.37 -8.26 -2.55
C ILE A 115 -3.50 -9.40 -3.06
N GLN A 116 -3.82 -10.64 -2.72
CA GLN A 116 -3.09 -11.82 -3.23
C GLN A 116 -3.15 -11.88 -4.76
N GLN A 117 -4.34 -11.70 -5.35
CA GLN A 117 -4.49 -11.65 -6.81
C GLN A 117 -3.69 -10.51 -7.46
N ILE A 118 -3.64 -9.33 -6.83
CA ILE A 118 -2.82 -8.23 -7.33
C ILE A 118 -1.35 -8.62 -7.30
N LEU A 119 -0.87 -9.21 -6.20
CA LEU A 119 0.53 -9.62 -6.05
C LEU A 119 0.91 -10.74 -7.04
N GLU A 120 -0.02 -11.63 -7.36
CA GLU A 120 0.16 -12.73 -8.33
C GLU A 120 0.04 -12.30 -9.79
N LYS A 121 -0.50 -11.11 -10.09
CA LYS A 121 -0.48 -10.58 -11.46
C LYS A 121 0.97 -10.36 -11.87
N ASN A 122 1.47 -11.20 -12.77
CA ASN A 122 2.76 -10.97 -13.41
C ASN A 122 2.73 -9.63 -14.17
N ASP A 123 3.82 -8.89 -14.08
CA ASP A 123 4.01 -7.68 -14.88
C ASP A 123 4.21 -8.14 -16.34
N GLU A 124 3.17 -7.90 -17.14
CA GLU A 124 3.10 -7.99 -18.59
C GLU A 124 3.20 -9.38 -19.25
N GLU A 125 2.18 -9.64 -20.08
CA GLU A 125 2.32 -10.36 -21.34
C GLU A 125 3.40 -9.66 -22.19
N GLU A 126 4.69 -9.90 -21.91
CA GLU A 126 5.71 -9.70 -22.95
C GLU A 126 5.29 -10.58 -24.13
N PRO A 127 5.08 -10.03 -25.34
CA PRO A 127 4.81 -10.89 -26.47
C PRO A 127 6.05 -11.76 -26.69
N GLU A 128 5.92 -13.08 -26.47
CA GLU A 128 7.02 -14.05 -26.67
C GLU A 128 7.62 -13.97 -28.10
N TYR A 129 6.89 -13.37 -29.04
CA TYR A 129 7.29 -13.17 -30.42
C TYR A 129 6.47 -12.04 -31.09
N VAL A 130 7.05 -11.46 -32.15
CA VAL A 130 6.40 -10.46 -33.00
C VAL A 130 5.22 -11.12 -33.76
N GLN A 131 3.99 -10.68 -33.48
CA GLN A 131 2.78 -11.24 -34.11
C GLN A 131 2.59 -10.82 -35.57
N HIS A 132 3.18 -9.72 -36.00
CA HIS A 132 3.12 -9.26 -37.38
C HIS A 132 4.46 -8.65 -37.82
N PHE A 133 5.03 -9.21 -38.88
CA PHE A 133 6.19 -8.68 -39.58
C PHE A 133 5.82 -8.60 -41.06
N ASP A 134 5.62 -7.37 -41.56
CA ASP A 134 5.38 -7.12 -42.99
C ASP A 134 6.71 -6.71 -43.66
N PRO A 135 7.43 -7.64 -44.29
CA PRO A 135 8.58 -7.29 -45.10
C PRO A 135 8.09 -6.57 -46.36
N THR A 136 8.50 -5.33 -46.53
CA THR A 136 8.36 -4.65 -47.81
C THR A 136 9.31 -5.30 -48.83
N CYS A 137 8.73 -5.82 -49.93
CA CYS A 137 9.44 -6.13 -51.16
C CYS A 137 9.19 -5.03 -52.19
#